data_AF-A0A4Q3BUP7-F1
#
_entry.id   AF-A0A4Q3BUP7-F1
#
_cell.length_a   1.000
_cell.length_b   1.000
_cell.length_c   1.000
_cell.angle_alpha   90.00
_cell.angle_beta   90.00
_cell.angle_gamma   90.00
#
_symmetry.space_group_name_H-M   'P 1'
#
loop_
_entity.id
_entity.type
_entity.pdbx_description
1 polymer ?
#
loop_
_entity_poly.entity_id
_entity_poly.type
_entity_poly.pdbx_seq_one_letter_code
_entity_poly.pdbx_strand_id
1 'polypeptide(L)'
;YWDEMGRGNPAGMHGPMLDRLVTVMEVDPVIENTVWESLALANAMTAMATSRDFAWHSIGALGVIELTAPGRSAMVAKGLRRIGLSDKERRYFDLHAVLDVKHSEDWNREALRPLVEEDSRRATAIAEGALMRLRCGARCFDRYREALWSDR
;
A
#
# COMPACT_ATOMS: atom_id res chain seq x y z
N TYR A 1 -10.42 -5.89 2.24
CA TYR A 1 -10.24 -6.81 3.39
C TYR A 1 -10.44 -8.27 3.00
N TRP A 2 -11.61 -8.66 2.48
CA TRP A 2 -11.87 -10.06 2.13
C TRP A 2 -10.87 -10.64 1.11
N ASP A 3 -10.51 -9.85 0.09
CA ASP A 3 -9.48 -10.22 -0.88
C ASP A 3 -8.09 -10.33 -0.24
N GLU A 4 -7.68 -9.39 0.61
CA GLU A 4 -6.41 -9.44 1.38
C GLU A 4 -6.24 -10.72 2.21
N MET A 5 -7.36 -11.23 2.73
CA MET A 5 -7.44 -12.47 3.50
C MET A 5 -7.59 -13.72 2.60
N GLY A 6 -7.29 -13.60 1.31
CA GLY A 6 -7.33 -14.71 0.37
C GLY A 6 -8.71 -15.30 0.16
N ARG A 7 -9.77 -14.53 0.44
CA ARG A 7 -11.15 -15.00 0.48
C ARG A 7 -11.34 -16.25 1.34
N GLY A 8 -10.66 -16.30 2.48
CA GLY A 8 -10.71 -17.43 3.41
C GLY A 8 -9.82 -18.61 3.03
N ASN A 9 -9.07 -18.53 1.94
CA ASN A 9 -8.04 -19.50 1.59
C ASN A 9 -6.66 -19.01 2.08
N PRO A 10 -6.00 -19.71 3.03
CA PRO A 10 -4.68 -19.35 3.51
C PRO A 10 -3.61 -19.21 2.42
N ALA A 11 -3.71 -20.01 1.34
CA ALA A 11 -2.80 -19.92 0.21
C ALA A 11 -2.99 -18.64 -0.61
N GLY A 12 -4.15 -17.99 -0.48
CA GLY A 12 -4.51 -16.72 -1.12
C GLY A 12 -4.23 -15.49 -0.25
N MET A 13 -3.83 -15.65 1.02
CA MET A 13 -3.59 -14.52 1.92
C MET A 13 -2.35 -13.72 1.48
N HIS A 14 -2.48 -12.40 1.41
CA HIS A 14 -1.42 -11.54 0.91
C HIS A 14 -0.21 -11.48 1.85
N GLY A 15 -0.42 -11.44 3.17
CA GLY A 15 0.65 -11.42 4.18
C GLY A 15 1.62 -12.61 4.05
N PRO A 16 1.15 -13.86 4.13
CA PRO A 16 1.98 -15.04 3.90
C PRO A 16 2.65 -15.10 2.51
N MET A 17 2.06 -14.50 1.47
CA MET A 17 2.73 -14.40 0.16
C MET A 17 3.93 -13.45 0.22
N LEU A 18 3.80 -12.30 0.87
CA LEU A 18 4.91 -11.36 1.04
C LEU A 18 6.02 -11.94 1.92
N ASP A 19 5.66 -12.64 2.99
CA ASP A 19 6.60 -13.29 3.92
C ASP A 19 7.51 -14.32 3.23
N ARG A 20 6.96 -15.09 2.28
CA ARG A 20 7.75 -16.00 1.43
C ARG A 20 8.79 -15.24 0.61
N LEU A 21 8.42 -14.09 0.05
CA LEU A 21 9.36 -13.27 -0.72
C LEU A 21 10.43 -12.65 0.18
N VAL A 22 10.06 -12.22 1.40
CA VAL A 22 11.01 -11.76 2.42
C VAL A 22 12.07 -12.83 2.70
N THR A 23 11.63 -14.08 2.89
CA THR A 23 12.54 -15.23 3.08
C THR A 23 13.45 -15.46 1.86
N VAL A 24 12.89 -15.48 0.65
CA VAL A 24 13.65 -15.70 -0.60
C VAL A 24 14.68 -14.60 -0.86
N MET A 25 14.36 -13.36 -0.51
CA MET A 25 15.24 -12.21 -0.66
C MET A 25 16.21 -12.05 0.51
N GLU A 26 16.11 -12.90 1.54
CA GLU A 26 16.93 -12.86 2.75
C GLU A 26 16.94 -11.47 3.40
N VAL A 27 15.79 -10.77 3.39
CA VAL A 27 15.64 -9.47 4.05
C VAL A 27 15.17 -9.67 5.49
N ASP A 28 15.68 -8.84 6.40
CA ASP A 28 15.35 -8.88 7.83
C ASP A 28 14.61 -7.60 8.26
N PRO A 29 13.28 -7.49 7.99
CA PRO A 29 12.53 -6.29 8.28
C PRO A 29 12.15 -6.23 9.77
N VAL A 30 12.95 -5.51 10.56
CA VAL A 30 12.65 -5.22 11.97
C VAL A 30 12.38 -3.73 12.17
N ILE A 31 11.70 -3.35 13.25
CA ILE A 31 11.37 -1.94 13.49
C ILE A 31 12.67 -1.12 13.65
N GLU A 32 13.66 -1.70 14.33
CA GLU A 32 14.92 -1.08 14.71
C GLU A 32 15.81 -0.70 13.51
N ASN A 33 15.70 -1.43 12.39
CA ASN A 33 16.47 -1.16 11.18
C ASN A 33 15.62 -0.51 10.07
N THR A 34 14.33 -0.30 10.31
CA THR A 34 13.43 0.34 9.35
C THR A 34 13.53 1.87 9.45
N VAL A 35 13.73 2.55 8.32
CA VAL A 35 13.75 4.02 8.29
C VAL A 35 12.43 4.60 8.81
N TRP A 36 12.52 5.65 9.61
CA TRP A 36 11.35 6.18 10.32
C TRP A 36 10.29 6.72 9.35
N GLU A 37 10.64 7.09 8.11
CA GLU A 37 9.70 7.50 7.06
C GLU A 37 8.77 6.36 6.64
N SER A 38 9.28 5.12 6.60
CA SER A 38 8.49 3.92 6.34
C SER A 38 7.58 3.61 7.53
N LEU A 39 8.09 3.74 8.76
CA LEU A 39 7.29 3.59 9.97
C LEU A 39 6.19 4.66 10.05
N ALA A 40 6.49 5.92 9.73
CA ALA A 40 5.53 7.01 9.70
C ALA A 40 4.42 6.78 8.68
N LEU A 41 4.72 6.10 7.57
CA LEU A 41 3.74 5.69 6.57
C LEU A 41 2.67 4.78 7.16
N ALA A 42 3.10 3.72 7.85
CA ALA A 42 2.22 2.75 8.50
C ALA A 42 1.51 3.37 9.70
N ASN A 43 2.24 4.11 10.54
CA ASN A 43 1.71 4.74 11.75
C ASN A 43 0.63 5.78 11.44
N ALA A 44 0.79 6.57 10.36
CA ALA A 44 -0.25 7.51 9.93
C ALA A 44 -1.55 6.78 9.60
N MET A 45 -1.49 5.66 8.87
CA MET A 45 -2.67 4.86 8.56
C MET A 45 -3.30 4.27 9.82
N THR A 46 -2.51 3.66 10.71
CA THR A 46 -3.00 3.08 11.97
C THR A 46 -3.64 4.15 12.86
N ALA A 47 -3.04 5.32 12.98
CA ALA A 47 -3.59 6.42 13.77
C ALA A 47 -4.95 6.89 13.22
N MET A 48 -5.07 7.04 11.89
CA MET A 48 -6.35 7.43 11.27
C MET A 48 -7.41 6.33 11.40
N ALA A 49 -7.02 5.06 11.31
CA ALA A 49 -7.95 3.93 11.41
C ALA A 49 -8.42 3.65 12.85
N THR A 50 -7.64 4.03 13.87
CA THR A 50 -7.96 3.77 15.28
C THR A 50 -8.63 4.94 16.01
N SER A 51 -8.71 6.11 15.37
CA SER A 51 -9.37 7.29 15.93
C SER A 51 -10.56 7.72 15.07
N ARG A 52 -11.76 7.77 15.68
CA ARG A 52 -13.01 8.09 14.99
C ARG A 52 -13.01 9.48 14.35
N ASP A 53 -12.29 10.42 14.93
CA ASP A 53 -12.19 11.79 14.41
C ASP A 53 -11.50 11.84 13.03
N PHE A 54 -10.72 10.81 12.69
CA PHE A 54 -10.02 10.67 11.43
C PHE A 54 -10.65 9.64 10.49
N ALA A 55 -11.90 9.22 10.73
CA ALA A 55 -12.57 8.21 9.92
C ALA A 55 -12.54 8.54 8.42
N TRP A 56 -12.83 9.79 8.05
CA TRP A 56 -12.85 10.21 6.64
C TRP A 56 -11.44 10.37 6.05
N HIS A 57 -10.46 10.81 6.85
CA HIS A 57 -9.06 10.80 6.43
C HIS A 57 -8.57 9.36 6.16
N SER A 58 -8.97 8.41 6.99
CA SER A 58 -8.65 6.98 6.80
C SER A 58 -9.18 6.45 5.46
N ILE A 59 -10.40 6.81 5.08
CA ILE A 59 -11.00 6.44 3.78
C ILE A 59 -10.20 6.98 2.60
N GLY A 60 -9.78 8.25 2.67
CA GLY A 60 -8.95 8.85 1.62
C GLY A 60 -7.55 8.25 1.55
N ALA A 61 -6.94 8.01 2.70
CA ALA A 61 -5.63 7.40 2.82
C ALA A 61 -5.60 5.98 2.25
N LEU A 62 -6.63 5.17 2.51
CA LEU A 62 -6.75 3.84 1.92
C LEU A 62 -7.02 3.93 0.41
N GLY A 63 -7.94 4.79 -0.03
CA GLY A 63 -8.30 4.92 -1.44
C GLY A 63 -7.14 5.30 -2.35
N VAL A 64 -6.25 6.18 -1.89
CA VAL A 64 -5.07 6.57 -2.70
C VAL A 64 -4.01 5.47 -2.79
N ILE A 65 -4.00 4.51 -1.85
CA ILE A 65 -3.12 3.34 -1.93
C ILE A 65 -3.61 2.44 -3.06
N GLU A 66 -4.89 2.08 -3.06
CA GLU A 66 -5.49 1.25 -4.12
C GLU A 66 -5.28 1.88 -5.51
N LEU A 67 -5.41 3.21 -5.61
CA LEU A 67 -5.16 3.94 -6.85
C LEU A 67 -3.71 3.84 -7.35
N THR A 68 -2.73 3.83 -6.44
CA THR A 68 -1.33 4.03 -6.80
C THR A 68 -0.46 2.79 -6.64
N ALA A 69 -0.92 1.78 -5.92
CA ALA A 69 -0.23 0.51 -5.69
C ALA A 69 0.01 -0.29 -6.98
N PRO A 70 -0.95 -0.47 -7.91
CA PRO A 70 -0.76 -1.40 -9.03
C PRO A 70 0.44 -1.03 -9.91
N GLY A 71 0.60 0.25 -10.23
CA GLY A 71 1.74 0.73 -11.02
C GLY A 71 3.09 0.47 -10.34
N ARG A 72 3.19 0.67 -9.02
CA ARG A 72 4.42 0.40 -8.26
C ARG A 72 4.69 -1.10 -8.15
N SER A 73 3.65 -1.89 -7.86
CA SER A 73 3.75 -3.36 -7.79
C SER A 73 4.24 -3.95 -9.12
N ALA A 74 3.74 -3.44 -10.25
CA ALA A 74 4.23 -3.84 -11.57
C ALA A 74 5.73 -3.54 -11.77
N MET A 75 6.22 -2.42 -11.25
CA MET A 75 7.64 -2.06 -11.34
C MET A 75 8.53 -2.94 -10.47
N VAL A 76 8.06 -3.28 -9.25
CA VAL A 76 8.78 -4.21 -8.36
C VAL A 76 8.81 -5.61 -8.98
N ALA A 77 7.68 -6.13 -9.48
CA ALA A 77 7.63 -7.42 -10.15
C ALA A 77 8.59 -7.51 -11.35
N LYS A 78 8.69 -6.45 -12.16
CA LYS A 78 9.68 -6.34 -13.23
C LYS A 78 11.11 -6.39 -12.70
N GLY A 79 11.39 -5.71 -11.58
CA GLY A 79 12.69 -5.74 -10.90
C GLY A 79 13.07 -7.14 -10.43
N LEU A 80 12.18 -7.81 -9.71
CA LEU A 80 12.38 -9.17 -9.20
C LEU A 80 12.63 -10.16 -10.34
N ARG A 81 11.88 -10.04 -11.45
CA ARG A 81 12.12 -10.86 -12.64
C ARG A 81 13.52 -10.65 -13.23
N ARG A 82 14.01 -9.39 -13.28
CA ARG A 82 15.35 -9.08 -13.82
C ARG A 82 16.48 -9.73 -13.02
N ILE A 83 16.28 -9.91 -11.72
CA ILE A 83 17.28 -10.56 -10.84
C ILE A 83 17.06 -12.07 -10.70
N GLY A 84 16.16 -12.66 -11.50
CA GLY A 84 16.02 -14.12 -11.64
C GLY A 84 14.90 -14.77 -10.83
N LEU A 85 14.05 -14.01 -10.11
CA LEU A 85 12.94 -14.60 -9.35
C LEU A 85 11.84 -15.14 -10.26
N SER A 86 11.37 -16.34 -9.92
CA SER A 86 10.29 -17.05 -10.61
C SER A 86 8.92 -16.40 -10.42
N ASP A 87 7.95 -16.85 -11.21
CA ASP A 87 6.54 -16.41 -11.14
C ASP A 87 5.93 -16.65 -9.76
N LYS A 88 6.34 -17.73 -9.10
CA LYS A 88 5.85 -18.09 -7.77
C LYS A 88 6.41 -17.16 -6.70
N GLU A 89 7.68 -16.78 -6.79
CA GLU A 89 8.36 -15.99 -5.76
C GLU A 89 7.92 -14.53 -5.78
N ARG A 90 7.69 -13.94 -6.96
CA ARG A 90 7.20 -12.57 -7.08
C ARG A 90 5.67 -12.43 -7.09
N ARG A 91 4.94 -13.52 -6.83
CA ARG A 91 3.47 -13.61 -6.97
C ARG A 91 2.71 -12.50 -6.25
N TYR A 92 3.19 -12.09 -5.08
CA TYR A 92 2.61 -10.99 -4.32
C TYR A 92 2.49 -9.71 -5.16
N PHE A 93 3.57 -9.30 -5.82
CA PHE A 93 3.59 -8.07 -6.62
C PHE A 93 2.86 -8.22 -7.96
N ASP A 94 2.96 -9.40 -8.60
CA ASP A 94 2.20 -9.67 -9.83
C ASP A 94 0.67 -9.62 -9.58
N LEU A 95 0.21 -10.08 -8.40
CA LEU A 95 -1.20 -10.03 -8.02
C LEU A 95 -1.68 -8.58 -7.84
N HIS A 96 -0.99 -7.78 -7.03
CA HIS A 96 -1.36 -6.39 -6.77
C HIS A 96 -1.24 -5.48 -8.00
N ALA A 97 -0.40 -5.84 -8.97
CA ALA A 97 -0.31 -5.10 -10.24
C ALA A 97 -1.61 -5.12 -11.06
N VAL A 98 -2.49 -6.10 -10.82
CA VAL A 98 -3.74 -6.29 -11.56
C VAL A 98 -4.96 -6.11 -10.65
N LEU A 99 -4.95 -6.76 -9.48
CA LEU A 99 -6.10 -6.81 -8.58
C LEU A 99 -6.49 -5.41 -8.08
N ASP A 100 -5.50 -4.59 -7.71
CA ASP A 100 -5.74 -3.28 -7.10
C ASP A 100 -6.34 -2.26 -8.07
N VAL A 101 -6.25 -2.49 -9.40
CA VAL A 101 -6.95 -1.66 -10.39
C VAL A 101 -8.45 -1.72 -10.15
N LYS A 102 -8.97 -2.94 -10.00
CA LYS A 102 -10.38 -3.16 -9.69
C LYS A 102 -10.73 -2.65 -8.29
N HIS A 103 -9.86 -2.86 -7.31
CA HIS A 103 -10.09 -2.30 -5.97
C HIS A 103 -10.21 -0.78 -6.01
N SER A 104 -9.39 -0.09 -6.80
CA SER A 104 -9.49 1.37 -6.96
C SER A 104 -10.81 1.79 -7.61
N GLU A 105 -11.23 1.10 -8.69
CA GLU A 105 -12.52 1.36 -9.34
C GLU A 105 -13.70 1.16 -8.39
N ASP A 106 -13.69 0.05 -7.65
CA ASP A 106 -14.71 -0.29 -6.68
C ASP A 106 -14.69 0.67 -5.48
N TRP A 107 -13.52 1.10 -5.00
CA TRP A 107 -13.40 2.10 -3.94
C TRP A 107 -13.98 3.45 -4.35
N ASN A 108 -13.72 3.89 -5.58
CA ASN A 108 -14.29 5.11 -6.12
C ASN A 108 -15.83 5.01 -6.21
N ARG A 109 -16.35 3.89 -6.71
CA ARG A 109 -17.77 3.69 -7.00
C ARG A 109 -18.60 3.43 -5.75
N GLU A 110 -18.11 2.60 -4.85
CA GLU A 110 -18.87 2.05 -3.72
C GLU A 110 -18.55 2.75 -2.39
N ALA A 111 -17.41 3.43 -2.28
CA ALA A 111 -17.03 4.15 -1.05
C ALA A 111 -16.99 5.66 -1.27
N LEU A 112 -16.13 6.17 -2.16
CA LEU A 112 -15.89 7.61 -2.26
C LEU A 112 -17.12 8.38 -2.78
N ARG A 113 -17.72 7.95 -3.90
CA ARG A 113 -18.90 8.64 -4.47
C ARG A 113 -20.10 8.64 -3.50
N PRO A 114 -20.54 7.50 -2.94
CA PRO A 114 -21.70 7.50 -2.06
C PRO A 114 -21.48 8.34 -0.79
N LEU A 115 -20.28 8.29 -0.21
CA LEU A 115 -19.97 9.06 1.00
C LEU A 115 -20.03 10.58 0.75
N VAL A 116 -19.55 11.04 -0.40
CA VAL A 116 -19.56 12.47 -0.78
C VAL A 116 -20.95 12.93 -1.23
N GLU A 117 -21.70 12.07 -1.91
CA GLU A 117 -23.10 12.33 -2.29
C GLU A 117 -24.01 12.46 -1.06
N GLU A 118 -23.78 11.63 -0.03
CA GLU A 118 -24.51 11.69 1.23
C GLU A 118 -24.18 12.97 2.03
N ASP A 119 -22.89 13.34 2.12
CA ASP A 119 -22.46 14.59 2.77
C ASP A 119 -21.17 15.13 2.13
N SER A 120 -21.32 16.17 1.31
CA SER A 120 -20.21 16.81 0.59
C SER A 120 -19.11 17.36 1.49
N ARG A 121 -19.39 17.64 2.77
CA ARG A 121 -18.38 18.13 3.72
C ARG A 121 -17.30 17.09 4.02
N ARG A 122 -17.58 15.80 3.79
CA ARG A 122 -16.61 14.70 3.97
C ARG A 122 -15.48 14.76 2.94
N ALA A 123 -15.70 15.39 1.78
CA ALA A 123 -14.74 15.43 0.67
C ALA A 123 -13.38 16.03 1.09
N THR A 124 -13.39 17.09 1.90
CA THR A 124 -12.15 17.73 2.37
C THR A 124 -11.30 16.76 3.20
N ALA A 125 -11.88 16.12 4.20
CA ALA A 125 -11.16 15.16 5.06
C ALA A 125 -10.64 13.94 4.27
N ILE A 126 -11.42 13.45 3.31
CA ILE A 126 -10.99 12.38 2.39
C ILE A 126 -9.77 12.85 1.57
N ALA A 127 -9.83 14.03 0.95
CA ALA A 127 -8.72 14.56 0.16
C ALA A 127 -7.47 14.79 1.02
N GLU A 128 -7.63 15.31 2.24
CA GLU A 128 -6.54 15.50 3.20
C GLU A 128 -5.88 14.18 3.56
N GLY A 129 -6.66 13.14 3.88
CA GLY A 129 -6.12 11.81 4.18
C GLY A 129 -5.33 11.20 3.03
N ALA A 130 -5.83 11.36 1.80
CA ALA A 130 -5.11 10.95 0.59
C ALA A 130 -3.77 11.72 0.45
N LEU A 131 -3.78 13.04 0.63
CA LEU A 131 -2.57 13.87 0.55
C LEU A 131 -1.56 13.52 1.66
N MET A 132 -2.02 13.28 2.89
CA MET A 132 -1.17 12.81 3.99
C MET A 132 -0.48 11.49 3.63
N ARG A 133 -1.22 10.52 3.11
CA ARG A 133 -0.68 9.21 2.70
C ARG A 133 0.31 9.32 1.55
N LEU A 134 0.05 10.19 0.56
CA LEU A 134 0.97 10.47 -0.54
C LEU A 134 2.25 11.14 -0.04
N ARG A 135 2.15 12.14 0.84
CA ARG A 135 3.29 12.85 1.41
C ARG A 135 4.20 11.95 2.24
N CYS A 136 3.64 11.11 3.11
CA CYS A 136 4.44 10.13 3.84
C CYS A 136 5.12 9.15 2.86
N GLY A 137 4.42 8.73 1.79
CA GLY A 137 4.98 7.85 0.77
C GLY A 137 6.15 8.51 0.02
N ALA A 138 5.99 9.77 -0.39
CA ALA A 138 7.04 10.55 -1.04
C ALA A 138 8.29 10.65 -0.16
N ARG A 139 8.16 11.02 1.11
CA ARG A 139 9.29 11.08 2.07
C ARG A 139 10.00 9.74 2.21
N CYS A 140 9.24 8.65 2.27
CA CYS A 140 9.81 7.30 2.33
C CYS A 140 10.63 6.96 1.09
N PHE A 141 10.12 7.27 -0.11
CA PHE A 141 10.88 7.08 -1.34
C PHE A 141 12.08 8.02 -1.46
N ASP A 142 11.98 9.26 -1.00
CA ASP A 142 13.10 10.21 -0.94
C ASP A 142 14.22 9.63 -0.08
N ARG A 143 13.89 9.16 1.12
CA ARG A 143 14.84 8.51 2.03
C ARG A 143 15.49 7.26 1.43
N TYR A 144 14.73 6.42 0.72
CA TYR A 144 15.28 5.25 0.03
C TYR A 144 16.22 5.65 -1.11
N ARG A 145 15.91 6.71 -1.86
CA ARG A 145 16.80 7.22 -2.91
C ARG A 145 18.09 7.76 -2.30
N GLU A 146 18.01 8.49 -1.20
CA GLU A 146 19.18 8.96 -0.46
C GLU A 146 20.05 7.80 0.05
N ALA A 147 19.48 6.70 0.53
CA ALA A 147 20.27 5.55 0.99
C ALA A 147 20.85 4.69 -0.14
N LEU A 148 20.08 4.48 -1.22
CA LEU A 148 20.41 3.45 -2.21
C LEU A 148 21.10 4.02 -3.45
N TRP A 149 21.01 5.34 -3.68
CA TRP A 149 21.59 6.00 -4.87
C TRP A 149 22.72 6.97 -4.51
N SER A 150 23.04 7.16 -3.24
CA SER A 150 24.14 8.04 -2.78
C SER A 150 25.54 7.56 -3.16
N ASP A 151 25.69 6.29 -3.57
CA ASP A 151 26.96 5.69 -4.00
C ASP A 151 27.09 5.60 -5.53
N ARG A 152 26.44 6.50 -6.28
CA ARG A 152 26.67 6.70 -7.72
C ARG A 152 27.34 8.02 -8.02
#